data_AF-A0A8T2KRK5-F1
#
_entry.id   AF-A0A8T2KRK5-F1
#
_cell.length_a   1.000
_cell.length_b   1.000
_cell.length_c   1.000
_cell.angle_alpha   90.00
_cell.angle_beta   90.00
_cell.angle_gamma   90.00
#
_symmetry.space_group_name_H-M   'P 1'
#
loop_
_entity.id
_entity.type
_entity.pdbx_description
1 polymer ?
#
loop_
_entity_poly.entity_id
_entity_poly.type
_entity_poly.pdbx_seq_one_letter_code
_entity_poly.pdbx_strand_id
1 'polypeptide(L)'
;MDIYPYLYKTLVYHVTFASPDVRMNWIFPLSKGSGAVPPPINSLQKQRQRQIESLKAAHSNIAEIQKDVEYRIHFTVNNSTISVNILLPPQFPQEKPVVSVYPPVGHHLVDSNNGTVVTSPLITNFGMHSDLGKVIQSLLDEFWKSPPALMPGAPSFPFMYKPSGMPPYPAQNFHFVPAFPAQDGQRPMVPSPVPPSSGVELQQSQPRPPAPTYGLITDLPLPVPTSDSQTGLNGHIYKMPEIPESFPGLSEMSVPQLKDMNDKDDVLLEFFASLPQLKQVSSDKEDLVNSIVAMASKWKQLSLFPVCLQFDQLTQMKSAFQTKMQRQHELSESCSLSALQARLKVAAHQAEEESEETAESFLEGKTDIDDFLTSFMEKRTLCHSRRAKEEKLQQAINSHGQFPSGH
;
A
#
# COMPACT_ATOMS: atom_id res chain seq x y z
N MET A 1 19.80 -15.29 31.13
CA MET A 1 20.54 -15.30 29.84
C MET A 1 19.50 -15.50 28.76
N ASP A 2 18.97 -14.38 28.27
CA ASP A 2 17.78 -14.35 27.42
C ASP A 2 18.18 -14.24 25.95
N ILE A 3 18.07 -15.34 25.20
CA ILE A 3 18.36 -15.42 23.75
C ILE A 3 17.07 -15.28 22.92
N TYR A 4 16.04 -14.62 23.45
CA TYR A 4 14.74 -14.48 22.76
C TYR A 4 14.45 -13.16 22.01
N PRO A 5 15.32 -12.11 21.95
CA PRO A 5 15.04 -10.96 21.08
C PRO A 5 15.58 -11.09 19.64
N TYR A 6 16.19 -12.22 19.24
CA TYR A 6 16.90 -12.33 17.95
C TYR A 6 16.18 -13.06 16.81
N LEU A 7 15.05 -13.74 17.04
CA LEU A 7 14.36 -14.49 15.98
C LEU A 7 13.21 -13.74 15.29
N TYR A 8 12.62 -12.74 15.94
CA TYR A 8 11.61 -11.88 15.30
C TYR A 8 12.21 -10.73 14.48
N LYS A 9 13.48 -10.39 14.71
CA LYS A 9 14.19 -9.34 13.99
C LYS A 9 14.75 -9.79 12.64
N THR A 10 14.77 -11.08 12.33
CA THR A 10 15.42 -11.60 11.11
C THR A 10 14.43 -11.84 9.95
N LEU A 11 13.12 -11.97 10.20
CA LEU A 11 12.13 -12.21 9.14
C LEU A 11 11.51 -10.95 8.54
N VAL A 12 11.66 -9.78 9.19
CA VAL A 12 11.15 -8.51 8.66
C VAL A 12 12.20 -7.77 7.81
N TYR A 13 13.48 -8.15 7.88
CA TYR A 13 14.57 -7.47 7.15
C TYR A 13 14.92 -8.07 5.78
N HIS A 14 14.22 -9.11 5.31
CA HIS A 14 14.54 -9.75 4.02
C HIS A 14 13.52 -9.50 2.89
N VAL A 15 12.56 -8.59 3.07
CA VAL A 15 11.68 -8.10 1.99
C VAL A 15 11.92 -6.60 1.74
N THR A 16 13.19 -6.21 1.72
CA THR A 16 13.65 -4.93 1.21
C THR A 16 14.94 -5.15 0.43
N PHE A 17 14.96 -4.63 -0.80
CA PHE A 17 16.04 -4.65 -1.80
C PHE A 17 16.19 -5.88 -2.69
N ALA A 18 15.53 -5.82 -3.84
CA ALA A 18 16.19 -5.89 -5.15
C ALA A 18 15.21 -5.44 -6.25
N SER A 19 15.05 -4.13 -6.44
CA SER A 19 14.58 -3.60 -7.72
C SER A 19 15.83 -3.16 -8.49
N PRO A 20 16.11 -3.72 -9.68
CA PRO A 20 17.26 -3.28 -10.46
C PRO A 20 17.02 -1.85 -10.95
N ASP A 21 17.97 -0.97 -10.62
CA ASP A 21 18.15 0.36 -11.19
C ASP A 21 18.05 0.30 -12.72
N VAL A 22 16.88 0.65 -13.27
CA VAL A 22 16.78 1.08 -14.67
C VAL A 22 17.18 2.55 -14.70
N ARG A 23 18.50 2.79 -14.78
CA ARG A 23 19.02 4.11 -15.14
C ARG A 23 18.61 4.45 -16.57
N MET A 24 17.61 5.28 -16.73
CA MET A 24 17.37 6.02 -17.96
C MET A 24 18.34 7.21 -18.00
N ASN A 25 19.53 6.95 -18.54
CA ASN A 25 20.47 7.99 -18.94
C ASN A 25 20.01 8.55 -20.30
N TRP A 26 19.72 9.85 -20.37
CA TRP A 26 19.71 10.53 -21.66
C TRP A 26 20.37 11.93 -21.56
N ILE A 27 21.43 12.06 -22.36
CA ILE A 27 21.97 13.23 -23.10
C ILE A 27 22.39 14.48 -22.30
N PHE A 28 23.70 14.63 -22.04
CA PHE A 28 24.63 15.65 -22.56
C PHE A 28 26.06 15.39 -22.02
N PRO A 29 27.14 15.77 -22.75
CA PRO A 29 28.47 15.19 -22.58
C PRO A 29 29.24 15.71 -21.36
N LEU A 30 30.06 14.81 -20.81
CA LEU A 30 30.95 15.02 -19.68
C LEU A 30 32.09 15.99 -20.06
N SER A 31 32.07 17.21 -19.54
CA SER A 31 33.27 18.03 -19.46
C SER A 31 33.95 17.81 -18.11
N LYS A 32 35.16 17.26 -18.15
CA LYS A 32 36.08 17.17 -17.01
C LYS A 32 36.41 18.58 -16.51
N GLY A 33 36.23 18.84 -15.23
CA GLY A 33 36.75 20.06 -14.61
C GLY A 33 36.35 20.22 -13.15
N SER A 34 37.30 19.95 -12.26
CA SER A 34 37.49 20.47 -10.90
C SER A 34 36.35 20.33 -9.87
N GLY A 35 36.74 19.96 -8.64
CA GLY A 35 35.82 19.71 -7.52
C GLY A 35 34.81 20.85 -7.30
N ALA A 36 33.54 20.52 -7.44
CA ALA A 36 32.42 21.37 -7.06
C ALA A 36 31.82 20.85 -5.75
N VAL A 37 31.87 21.71 -4.74
CA VAL A 37 31.11 21.60 -3.48
C VAL A 37 29.64 21.33 -3.82
N PRO A 38 28.94 20.41 -3.12
CA PRO A 38 27.52 20.18 -3.37
C PRO A 38 26.72 21.49 -3.26
N PRO A 39 25.73 21.72 -4.13
CA PRO A 39 25.00 22.98 -4.14
C PRO A 39 24.34 23.23 -2.77
N PRO A 40 24.30 24.50 -2.30
CA PRO A 40 23.70 24.81 -1.02
C PRO A 40 22.22 24.41 -1.02
N ILE A 41 21.84 23.58 -0.04
CA ILE A 41 20.44 23.19 0.21
C ILE A 41 19.62 24.49 0.30
N ASN A 42 18.67 24.68 -0.63
CA ASN A 42 17.84 25.88 -0.67
C ASN A 42 17.11 26.03 0.68
N SER A 43 16.98 27.26 1.20
CA SER A 43 16.24 27.55 2.44
C SER A 43 14.86 26.88 2.48
N LEU A 44 14.19 26.77 1.32
CA LEU A 44 12.94 26.05 1.14
C LEU A 44 13.06 24.53 1.37
N GLN A 45 14.13 23.91 0.89
CA GLN A 45 14.41 22.48 1.11
C GLN A 45 14.70 22.19 2.59
N LYS A 46 15.44 23.07 3.28
CA LYS A 46 15.63 22.95 4.73
C LYS A 46 14.30 23.05 5.48
N GLN A 47 13.42 23.96 5.07
CA GLN A 47 12.11 24.10 5.68
C GLN A 47 11.21 22.87 5.40
N ARG A 48 11.22 22.34 4.17
CA ARG A 48 10.53 21.07 3.83
C ARG A 48 11.00 19.95 4.74
N GLN A 49 12.32 19.77 4.87
CA GLN A 49 12.92 18.72 5.69
C GLN A 49 12.50 18.85 7.16
N ARG A 50 12.51 20.08 7.71
CA ARG A 50 12.04 20.35 9.08
C ARG A 50 10.59 19.92 9.31
N GLN A 51 9.70 20.17 8.36
CA GLN A 51 8.29 19.76 8.47
C GLN A 51 8.10 18.24 8.38
N ILE A 52 8.86 17.58 7.49
CA ILE A 52 8.87 16.12 7.35
C ILE A 52 9.39 15.46 8.63
N GLU A 53 10.45 16.02 9.21
CA GLU A 53 10.99 15.54 10.49
C GLU A 53 9.98 15.68 11.62
N SER A 54 9.27 16.81 11.71
CA SER A 54 8.18 16.97 12.68
C SER A 54 7.08 15.92 12.49
N LEU A 55 6.68 15.67 11.24
CA LEU A 55 5.68 14.65 10.91
C LEU A 55 6.13 13.24 11.31
N LYS A 56 7.37 12.86 10.99
CA LYS A 56 7.93 11.55 11.35
C LYS A 56 8.14 11.40 12.86
N ALA A 57 8.49 12.47 13.56
CA ALA A 57 8.64 12.47 15.01
C ALA A 57 7.29 12.33 15.74
N ALA A 58 6.22 12.93 15.19
CA ALA A 58 4.88 12.88 15.78
C ALA A 58 4.18 11.53 15.58
N HIS A 59 4.49 10.79 14.50
CA HIS A 59 3.76 9.57 14.13
C HIS A 59 4.71 8.39 13.86
N SER A 60 4.84 7.49 14.83
CA SER A 60 5.71 6.31 14.75
C SER A 60 5.24 5.26 13.74
N ASN A 61 3.97 5.28 13.33
CA ASN A 61 3.35 4.37 12.37
C ASN A 61 3.29 4.93 10.94
N ILE A 62 4.01 6.01 10.65
CA ILE A 62 4.02 6.62 9.32
C ILE A 62 4.81 5.76 8.31
N ALA A 63 4.20 5.49 7.16
CA ALA A 63 4.84 4.87 6.02
C ALA A 63 5.26 5.94 5.00
N GLU A 64 6.52 5.91 4.56
CA GLU A 64 7.04 6.75 3.48
C GLU A 64 6.82 6.04 2.15
N ILE A 65 5.88 6.57 1.34
CA ILE A 65 5.52 5.98 0.04
C ILE A 65 6.46 6.51 -1.04
N GLN A 66 6.70 7.83 -1.04
CA GLN A 66 7.68 8.48 -1.90
C GLN A 66 8.46 9.50 -1.07
N LYS A 67 9.79 9.38 -1.13
CA LYS A 67 10.69 10.24 -0.37
C LYS A 67 10.41 11.71 -0.67
N ASP A 68 10.27 12.48 0.40
CA ASP A 68 9.99 13.90 0.40
C ASP A 68 8.66 14.30 -0.27
N VAL A 69 7.81 13.37 -0.73
CA VAL A 69 6.59 13.67 -1.53
C VAL A 69 5.32 13.07 -0.95
N GLU A 70 5.28 11.79 -0.60
CA GLU A 70 4.06 11.12 -0.15
C GLU A 70 4.28 10.28 1.10
N TYR A 71 3.43 10.50 2.10
CA TYR A 71 3.43 9.78 3.36
C TYR A 71 2.03 9.24 3.66
N ARG A 72 1.96 8.13 4.39
CA ARG A 72 0.71 7.46 4.73
C ARG A 72 0.67 7.03 6.18
N ILE A 73 -0.44 7.27 6.85
CA ILE A 73 -0.69 6.83 8.23
C ILE A 73 -1.91 5.92 8.24
N HIS A 74 -1.79 4.80 8.94
CA HIS A 74 -2.90 3.86 9.14
C HIS A 74 -3.39 3.95 10.57
N PHE A 75 -4.70 4.10 10.74
CA PHE A 75 -5.33 4.06 12.05
C PHE A 75 -6.64 3.27 11.97
N THR A 76 -6.97 2.58 13.05
CA THR A 76 -8.16 1.73 13.13
C THR A 76 -9.11 2.30 14.15
N VAL A 77 -10.32 2.64 13.72
CA VAL A 77 -11.39 3.18 14.57
C VAL A 77 -12.67 2.40 14.27
N ASN A 78 -13.40 1.96 15.30
CA ASN A 78 -14.65 1.21 15.16
C ASN A 78 -14.54 0.01 14.20
N ASN A 79 -13.50 -0.82 14.36
CA ASN A 79 -13.19 -1.98 13.50
C ASN A 79 -12.96 -1.66 12.01
N SER A 80 -12.83 -0.37 11.65
CA SER A 80 -12.55 0.10 10.30
C SER A 80 -11.14 0.67 10.23
N THR A 81 -10.34 0.19 9.27
CA THR A 81 -8.98 0.74 9.03
C THR A 81 -9.06 1.85 7.99
N ILE A 82 -8.70 3.05 8.41
CA ILE A 82 -8.65 4.25 7.57
C ILE A 82 -7.19 4.63 7.36
N SER A 83 -6.86 4.99 6.12
CA SER A 83 -5.56 5.48 5.69
C SER A 83 -5.62 6.97 5.46
N VAL A 84 -4.80 7.75 6.15
CA VAL A 84 -4.56 9.16 5.86
C VAL A 84 -3.36 9.27 4.93
N ASN A 85 -3.55 9.81 3.73
CA ASN A 85 -2.48 10.09 2.77
C ASN A 85 -2.13 11.57 2.83
N ILE A 86 -0.84 11.86 2.90
CA ILE A 86 -0.29 13.21 3.00
C ILE A 86 0.63 13.40 1.79
N LEU A 87 0.23 14.30 0.89
CA LEU A 87 0.98 14.66 -0.31
C LEU A 87 1.59 16.05 -0.14
N LEU A 88 2.91 16.13 -0.32
CA LEU A 88 3.70 17.35 -0.22
C LEU A 88 4.01 17.88 -1.62
N PRO A 89 3.40 18.99 -2.06
CA PRO A 89 3.63 19.51 -3.41
C PRO A 89 5.07 20.03 -3.62
N PRO A 90 5.51 20.27 -4.87
CA PRO A 90 6.87 20.73 -5.17
C PRO A 90 7.27 22.02 -4.43
N GLN A 91 6.33 22.94 -4.22
CA GLN A 91 6.57 24.23 -3.55
C GLN A 91 6.31 24.20 -2.03
N PHE A 92 6.09 23.03 -1.44
CA PHE A 92 5.86 22.91 0.01
C PHE A 92 7.07 23.43 0.82
N PRO A 93 6.86 24.20 1.91
CA PRO A 93 5.58 24.55 2.56
C PRO A 93 4.95 25.89 2.14
N GLN A 94 5.43 26.52 1.07
CA GLN A 94 4.76 27.71 0.51
C GLN A 94 3.42 27.33 -0.12
N GLU A 95 3.37 26.15 -0.74
CA GLU A 95 2.14 25.47 -1.11
C GLU A 95 1.73 24.47 -0.02
N LYS A 96 0.46 24.50 0.38
CA LYS A 96 -0.08 23.68 1.49
C LYS A 96 -0.07 22.19 1.16
N PRO A 97 0.04 21.31 2.16
CA PRO A 97 -0.06 19.87 1.94
C PRO A 97 -1.48 19.48 1.52
N VAL A 98 -1.60 18.44 0.71
CA VAL A 98 -2.89 17.82 0.38
C VAL A 98 -3.06 16.59 1.24
N VAL A 99 -4.14 16.54 2.03
CA VAL A 99 -4.42 15.40 2.91
C VAL A 99 -5.71 14.74 2.46
N SER A 100 -5.67 13.42 2.30
CA SER A 100 -6.82 12.61 1.91
C SER A 100 -6.97 11.37 2.78
N VAL A 101 -8.16 10.78 2.79
CA VAL A 101 -8.52 9.59 3.54
C VAL A 101 -9.07 8.51 2.62
N TYR A 102 -8.75 7.26 2.93
CA TYR A 102 -9.26 6.09 2.25
C TYR A 102 -9.50 4.93 3.23
N PRO A 103 -10.62 4.19 3.15
CA PRO A 103 -11.77 4.36 2.23
C PRO A 103 -12.53 5.68 2.46
N PRO A 104 -13.45 6.08 1.57
CA PRO A 104 -14.25 7.30 1.76
C PRO A 104 -15.04 7.28 3.07
N VAL A 105 -14.99 8.39 3.82
CA VAL A 105 -15.63 8.53 5.12
C VAL A 105 -16.49 9.79 5.20
N GLY A 106 -17.59 9.70 5.94
CA GLY A 106 -18.39 10.83 6.35
C GLY A 106 -17.82 11.42 7.64
N HIS A 107 -17.27 12.63 7.56
CA HIS A 107 -16.74 13.36 8.71
C HIS A 107 -16.78 14.88 8.43
N HIS A 108 -17.03 15.72 9.44
CA HIS A 108 -17.09 17.18 9.28
C HIS A 108 -15.77 17.83 8.80
N LEU A 109 -14.63 17.18 9.03
CA LEU A 109 -13.32 17.60 8.49
C LEU A 109 -12.99 17.04 7.11
N VAL A 110 -13.89 16.25 6.51
CA VAL A 110 -13.72 15.64 5.19
C VAL A 110 -14.79 16.20 4.26
N ASP A 111 -14.46 16.34 2.99
CA ASP A 111 -15.39 16.86 1.99
C ASP A 111 -16.66 15.99 1.90
N SER A 112 -17.82 16.64 1.85
CA SER A 112 -19.10 15.92 1.76
C SER A 112 -19.41 15.37 0.37
N ASN A 113 -18.63 15.75 -0.65
CA ASN A 113 -18.87 15.37 -2.05
C ASN A 113 -18.39 13.95 -2.34
N ASN A 114 -17.15 13.64 -1.93
CA ASN A 114 -16.45 12.41 -2.27
C ASN A 114 -15.98 11.66 -1.02
N GLY A 115 -16.00 12.29 0.17
CA GLY A 115 -15.61 11.66 1.44
C GLY A 115 -14.13 11.33 1.53
N THR A 116 -13.27 12.00 0.77
CA THR A 116 -11.86 11.61 0.59
C THR A 116 -10.88 12.73 0.89
N VAL A 117 -11.20 13.99 0.63
CA VAL A 117 -10.26 15.11 0.83
C VAL A 117 -10.53 15.74 2.19
N VAL A 118 -9.47 15.90 2.99
CA VAL A 118 -9.56 16.57 4.29
C VAL A 118 -9.62 18.08 4.09
N THR A 119 -10.71 18.70 4.50
CA THR A 119 -11.00 20.13 4.36
C THR A 119 -10.79 20.92 5.67
N SER A 120 -10.22 20.29 6.70
CA SER A 120 -9.95 20.90 8.01
C SER A 120 -9.31 22.30 7.89
N PRO A 121 -9.74 23.30 8.69
CA PRO A 121 -9.14 24.63 8.71
C PRO A 121 -7.62 24.62 8.96
N LEU A 122 -7.10 23.61 9.67
CA LEU A 122 -5.67 23.45 9.94
C LEU A 122 -4.86 23.11 8.67
N ILE A 123 -5.48 22.40 7.72
CA ILE A 123 -4.91 22.09 6.41
C ILE A 123 -5.15 23.25 5.44
N THR A 124 -6.36 23.81 5.45
CA THR A 124 -6.74 24.91 4.55
C THR A 124 -5.93 26.18 4.79
N ASN A 125 -5.64 26.50 6.05
CA ASN A 125 -4.85 27.67 6.47
C ASN A 125 -3.38 27.33 6.80
N PHE A 126 -2.88 26.20 6.30
CA PHE A 126 -1.49 25.81 6.52
C PHE A 126 -0.55 26.84 5.91
N GLY A 127 0.43 27.30 6.68
CA GLY A 127 1.44 28.27 6.26
C GLY A 127 2.87 27.82 6.55
N MET A 128 3.85 28.59 6.09
CA MET A 128 5.27 28.24 6.20
C MET A 128 5.78 28.03 7.63
N HIS A 129 5.09 28.62 8.62
CA HIS A 129 5.41 28.53 10.05
C HIS A 129 4.52 27.52 10.80
N SER A 130 3.54 26.92 10.14
CA SER A 130 2.75 25.83 10.70
C SER A 130 3.63 24.62 10.99
N ASP A 131 3.16 23.71 11.82
CA ASP A 131 3.88 22.48 12.16
C ASP A 131 3.09 21.28 11.63
N LEU A 132 3.60 20.63 10.59
CA LEU A 132 2.91 19.55 9.91
C LEU A 132 2.60 18.38 10.85
N GLY A 133 3.51 18.01 11.74
CA GLY A 133 3.30 16.94 12.71
C GLY A 133 2.14 17.27 13.66
N LYS A 134 2.08 18.49 14.19
CA LYS A 134 0.99 18.91 15.08
C LYS A 134 -0.36 19.02 14.37
N VAL A 135 -0.35 19.47 13.12
CA VAL A 135 -1.55 19.58 12.29
C VAL A 135 -2.14 18.20 12.01
N ILE A 136 -1.31 17.23 11.63
CA ILE A 136 -1.76 15.85 11.40
C ILE A 136 -2.16 15.18 12.72
N GLN A 137 -1.46 15.42 13.82
CA GLN A 137 -1.88 14.93 15.14
C GLN A 137 -3.27 15.46 15.53
N SER A 138 -3.51 16.76 15.38
CA SER A 138 -4.82 17.36 15.68
C SER A 138 -5.94 16.79 14.79
N LEU A 139 -5.63 16.47 13.53
CA LEU A 139 -6.55 15.80 12.62
C LEU A 139 -6.89 14.37 13.10
N LEU A 140 -5.88 13.61 13.49
CA LEU A 140 -6.07 12.24 14.01
C LEU A 140 -6.83 12.26 15.34
N ASP A 141 -6.53 13.21 16.23
CA ASP A 141 -7.23 13.39 17.51
C ASP A 141 -8.72 13.70 17.29
N GLU A 142 -9.06 14.53 16.30
CA GLU A 142 -10.46 14.78 15.94
C GLU A 142 -11.12 13.50 15.38
N PHE A 143 -10.44 12.72 14.53
CA PHE A 143 -10.97 11.42 14.09
C PHE A 143 -11.15 10.41 15.22
N TRP A 144 -10.35 10.49 16.29
CA TRP A 144 -10.56 9.67 17.50
C TRP A 144 -11.74 10.17 18.34
N LYS A 145 -11.91 11.49 18.45
CA LYS A 145 -12.99 12.12 19.21
C LYS A 145 -14.35 11.98 18.51
N SER A 146 -14.38 12.12 17.20
CA SER A 146 -15.51 11.88 16.32
C SER A 146 -15.12 10.84 15.25
N PRO A 147 -15.24 9.55 15.56
CA PRO A 147 -14.99 8.46 14.61
C PRO A 147 -15.64 8.68 13.24
N PRO A 148 -14.86 8.67 12.14
CA PRO A 148 -15.42 8.76 10.79
C PRO A 148 -16.31 7.56 10.51
N ALA A 149 -17.51 7.80 9.98
CA ALA A 149 -18.39 6.73 9.53
C ALA A 149 -18.05 6.36 8.07
N LEU A 150 -17.91 5.07 7.76
CA LEU A 150 -17.77 4.63 6.37
C LEU A 150 -19.03 5.02 5.60
N MET A 151 -18.88 5.70 4.47
CA MET A 151 -20.04 6.06 3.65
C MET A 151 -20.65 4.80 3.01
N PRO A 152 -21.92 4.43 3.30
CA PRO A 152 -22.56 3.30 2.67
C PRO A 152 -22.84 3.64 1.20
N GLY A 153 -22.18 2.95 0.29
CA GLY A 153 -22.33 3.14 -1.16
C GLY A 153 -21.06 3.53 -1.92
N ALA A 154 -19.87 3.49 -1.31
CA ALA A 154 -18.63 3.67 -2.06
C ALA A 154 -18.47 2.52 -3.08
N PRO A 155 -18.54 2.78 -4.41
CA PRO A 155 -18.11 1.78 -5.37
C PRO A 155 -16.63 1.51 -5.12
N SER A 156 -16.26 0.24 -5.21
CA SER A 156 -14.88 -0.19 -5.34
C SER A 156 -14.13 0.72 -6.32
N PHE A 157 -13.06 1.35 -5.85
CA PHE A 157 -12.08 2.17 -6.60
C PHE A 157 -12.59 3.44 -7.29
N PRO A 158 -12.27 4.64 -6.78
CA PRO A 158 -12.28 5.86 -7.56
C PRO A 158 -10.88 6.10 -8.15
N PHE A 159 -10.56 5.48 -9.29
CA PHE A 159 -9.74 6.21 -10.25
C PHE A 159 -10.67 7.20 -10.94
N MET A 160 -10.73 8.41 -10.39
CA MET A 160 -11.35 9.56 -11.05
C MET A 160 -10.53 9.91 -12.29
N TYR A 161 -10.83 9.24 -13.40
CA TYR A 161 -10.75 9.87 -14.70
C TYR A 161 -11.82 10.97 -14.71
N LYS A 162 -11.41 12.24 -14.72
CA LYS A 162 -12.26 13.28 -15.29
C LYS A 162 -12.34 12.97 -16.78
N PRO A 163 -13.50 12.61 -17.36
CA PRO A 163 -13.64 12.72 -18.80
C PRO A 163 -13.66 14.22 -19.09
N SER A 164 -12.64 14.70 -19.79
CA SER A 164 -12.71 15.96 -20.50
C SER A 164 -14.00 15.96 -21.32
N GLY A 165 -14.84 16.97 -21.09
CA GLY A 165 -16.08 17.16 -21.84
C GLY A 165 -15.76 17.29 -23.32
N MET A 166 -16.04 16.22 -24.06
CA MET A 166 -16.14 16.23 -25.52
C MET A 166 -17.60 15.89 -25.82
N PRO A 167 -18.35 16.73 -26.56
CA PRO A 167 -19.67 16.34 -27.02
C PRO A 167 -19.52 15.15 -27.99
N PRO A 168 -20.46 14.19 -28.01
CA PRO A 168 -20.38 13.05 -28.89
C PRO A 168 -20.49 13.52 -30.35
N TYR A 169 -19.48 13.19 -31.17
CA TYR A 169 -19.60 13.25 -32.62
C TYR A 169 -20.76 12.34 -33.07
N PRO A 170 -21.56 12.74 -34.08
CA PRO A 170 -22.62 11.89 -34.60
C PRO A 170 -22.00 10.65 -35.27
N ALA A 171 -22.30 9.47 -34.74
CA ALA A 171 -21.86 8.21 -35.27
C ALA A 171 -22.55 7.94 -36.62
N GLN A 172 -21.75 7.79 -37.69
CA GLN A 172 -22.20 7.15 -38.92
C GLN A 172 -22.36 5.64 -38.68
N ASN A 173 -23.51 5.14 -39.14
CA ASN A 173 -24.00 3.77 -39.08
C ASN A 173 -22.93 2.70 -39.31
N PHE A 174 -22.76 1.82 -38.31
CA PHE A 174 -22.45 0.42 -38.55
C PHE A 174 -23.32 -0.45 -37.65
N HIS A 175 -24.04 -1.37 -38.30
CA HIS A 175 -25.00 -2.28 -37.68
C HIS A 175 -24.27 -3.47 -37.05
N PHE A 176 -24.54 -3.75 -35.77
CA PHE A 176 -24.34 -5.08 -35.19
C PHE A 176 -25.52 -5.45 -34.30
N VAL A 177 -25.80 -6.75 -34.28
CA VAL A 177 -27.08 -7.43 -34.02
C VAL A 177 -27.43 -7.52 -32.51
N PRO A 178 -28.71 -7.68 -32.09
CA PRO A 178 -29.19 -7.42 -30.73
C PRO A 178 -28.89 -8.50 -29.68
N ALA A 179 -28.91 -8.04 -28.41
CA ALA A 179 -28.77 -8.79 -27.17
C ALA A 179 -29.93 -9.77 -26.87
N PHE A 180 -29.63 -10.81 -26.10
CA PHE A 180 -30.61 -11.66 -25.41
C PHE A 180 -31.02 -11.04 -24.06
N PRO A 181 -32.28 -11.21 -23.60
CA PRO A 181 -32.86 -10.50 -22.47
C PRO A 181 -32.71 -11.22 -21.11
N ALA A 182 -32.83 -10.42 -20.04
CA ALA A 182 -32.94 -10.85 -18.64
C ALA A 182 -34.31 -11.51 -18.35
N GLN A 183 -34.32 -12.52 -17.49
CA GLN A 183 -35.54 -13.13 -16.96
C GLN A 183 -35.78 -12.72 -15.50
N ASP A 184 -36.95 -12.10 -15.33
CA ASP A 184 -37.63 -11.73 -14.09
C ASP A 184 -38.36 -12.96 -13.51
N GLY A 185 -38.60 -12.98 -12.20
CA GLY A 185 -39.22 -14.12 -11.49
C GLY A 185 -39.75 -13.74 -10.12
N GLN A 186 -40.94 -13.14 -10.11
CA GLN A 186 -41.72 -12.68 -8.96
C GLN A 186 -42.38 -13.79 -8.11
N ARG A 187 -42.31 -13.62 -6.77
CA ARG A 187 -43.34 -13.88 -5.69
C ARG A 187 -43.61 -15.33 -5.20
N PRO A 188 -44.31 -15.55 -4.04
CA PRO A 188 -44.83 -14.62 -2.99
C PRO A 188 -44.58 -14.99 -1.49
N MET A 189 -44.90 -14.01 -0.64
CA MET A 189 -45.05 -13.93 0.83
C MET A 189 -46.21 -14.80 1.40
N VAL A 190 -46.17 -15.27 2.68
CA VAL A 190 -47.05 -15.00 3.88
C VAL A 190 -46.63 -15.95 5.09
N PRO A 191 -47.21 -15.94 6.33
CA PRO A 191 -46.64 -15.46 7.61
C PRO A 191 -46.44 -16.52 8.75
N SER A 192 -45.92 -16.08 9.92
CA SER A 192 -45.76 -16.83 11.19
C SER A 192 -47.05 -17.45 11.78
N PRO A 193 -46.93 -18.38 12.76
CA PRO A 193 -47.20 -18.02 14.16
C PRO A 193 -46.35 -18.75 15.26
N VAL A 194 -46.48 -18.30 16.51
CA VAL A 194 -45.94 -18.82 17.80
C VAL A 194 -47.14 -19.28 18.69
N PRO A 195 -47.05 -19.81 19.94
CA PRO A 195 -46.31 -20.90 20.63
C PRO A 195 -47.28 -22.01 21.20
N PRO A 196 -46.94 -22.87 22.21
CA PRO A 196 -47.07 -22.51 23.63
C PRO A 196 -46.03 -23.14 24.62
N SER A 197 -46.18 -22.77 25.90
CA SER A 197 -45.34 -22.83 27.10
C SER A 197 -45.33 -24.12 27.94
N SER A 198 -44.34 -24.26 28.84
CA SER A 198 -44.41 -24.75 30.26
C SER A 198 -43.06 -24.44 30.95
N GLY A 199 -42.93 -23.56 31.96
CA GLY A 199 -43.16 -23.79 33.41
C GLY A 199 -42.06 -24.71 33.98
N VAL A 200 -41.19 -24.37 34.96
CA VAL A 200 -41.44 -23.88 36.34
C VAL A 200 -40.21 -23.12 36.91
N GLU A 201 -40.50 -22.25 37.86
CA GLU A 201 -39.71 -21.21 38.56
C GLU A 201 -39.12 -21.67 39.92
N LEU A 202 -38.02 -21.04 40.39
CA LEU A 202 -37.63 -20.69 41.80
C LEU A 202 -36.14 -20.26 41.84
N GLN A 203 -35.60 -19.35 42.66
CA GLN A 203 -35.95 -18.00 43.16
C GLN A 203 -34.64 -17.37 43.72
N GLN A 204 -34.32 -16.13 43.31
CA GLN A 204 -33.55 -15.02 43.94
C GLN A 204 -32.17 -15.23 44.63
N SER A 205 -31.16 -14.45 44.19
CA SER A 205 -30.58 -13.32 44.96
C SER A 205 -29.49 -12.55 44.18
N GLN A 206 -29.43 -11.23 44.36
CA GLN A 206 -28.36 -10.29 43.98
C GLN A 206 -28.12 -9.37 45.22
N PRO A 207 -27.04 -8.54 45.37
CA PRO A 207 -25.95 -8.19 44.44
C PRO A 207 -24.52 -8.04 45.07
N ARG A 208 -23.42 -8.08 44.28
CA ARG A 208 -22.16 -7.32 44.54
C ARG A 208 -21.22 -7.30 43.32
N PRO A 209 -20.52 -6.19 43.00
CA PRO A 209 -19.59 -6.15 41.86
C PRO A 209 -18.19 -6.63 42.27
N PRO A 210 -17.50 -7.47 41.48
CA PRO A 210 -16.07 -7.65 41.59
C PRO A 210 -15.29 -6.67 40.69
N ALA A 211 -14.21 -6.13 41.24
CA ALA A 211 -13.28 -5.18 40.64
C ALA A 211 -12.56 -5.75 39.37
N PRO A 212 -12.02 -4.89 38.48
CA PRO A 212 -11.33 -5.34 37.29
C PRO A 212 -10.04 -6.07 37.69
N THR A 213 -9.99 -7.37 37.41
CA THR A 213 -8.77 -8.16 37.59
C THR A 213 -7.89 -7.93 36.36
N TYR A 214 -6.73 -7.30 36.57
CA TYR A 214 -5.69 -7.20 35.55
C TYR A 214 -5.35 -8.60 35.03
N GLY A 215 -5.34 -8.77 33.71
CA GLY A 215 -5.13 -10.04 33.04
C GLY A 215 -3.82 -10.70 33.45
N LEU A 216 -3.93 -11.77 34.24
CA LEU A 216 -2.89 -12.78 34.34
C LEU A 216 -2.96 -13.61 33.06
N ILE A 217 -1.93 -13.50 32.24
CA ILE A 217 -1.74 -14.32 31.05
C ILE A 217 -1.51 -15.76 31.52
N THR A 218 -2.53 -16.61 31.43
CA THR A 218 -2.47 -18.04 31.79
C THR A 218 -1.93 -18.93 30.66
N ASP A 219 -1.30 -18.36 29.64
CA ASP A 219 -0.96 -19.08 28.40
C ASP A 219 0.55 -19.27 28.23
N LEU A 220 1.20 -19.86 29.24
CA LEU A 220 2.53 -20.46 29.06
C LEU A 220 2.52 -21.89 29.64
N PRO A 221 2.77 -22.91 28.81
CA PRO A 221 2.60 -24.31 29.19
C PRO A 221 3.77 -24.78 30.05
N LEU A 222 3.50 -25.15 31.30
CA LEU A 222 4.39 -26.00 32.09
C LEU A 222 3.96 -27.46 31.90
N PRO A 223 4.83 -28.34 31.39
CA PRO A 223 4.52 -29.76 31.20
C PRO A 223 4.91 -30.53 32.46
N VAL A 224 4.07 -30.49 33.49
CA VAL A 224 4.18 -31.48 34.57
C VAL A 224 2.77 -31.97 34.92
N PRO A 225 2.43 -33.23 34.61
CA PRO A 225 1.13 -33.78 34.94
C PRO A 225 1.08 -34.23 36.40
N THR A 226 0.23 -33.61 37.21
CA THR A 226 -0.35 -34.22 38.41
C THR A 226 -1.56 -35.05 38.00
N SER A 227 -1.72 -36.21 38.63
CA SER A 227 -2.40 -37.43 38.17
C SER A 227 -3.84 -37.38 37.63
N ASP A 228 -4.63 -36.31 37.78
CA ASP A 228 -6.10 -36.47 37.78
C ASP A 228 -6.93 -35.54 36.87
N SER A 229 -6.39 -35.04 35.75
CA SER A 229 -7.23 -34.32 34.76
C SER A 229 -6.76 -34.52 33.32
N GLN A 230 -7.24 -35.58 32.67
CA GLN A 230 -7.00 -35.84 31.25
C GLN A 230 -8.13 -35.28 30.39
N THR A 231 -8.02 -33.99 30.04
CA THR A 231 -8.71 -33.43 28.86
C THR A 231 -7.74 -32.50 28.13
N GLY A 232 -6.99 -33.07 27.18
CA GLY A 232 -6.15 -32.32 26.25
C GLY A 232 -6.97 -31.82 25.04
N LEU A 233 -6.79 -30.55 24.66
CA LEU A 233 -7.38 -29.99 23.45
C LEU A 233 -6.76 -30.61 22.18
N ASN A 234 -7.59 -30.89 21.18
CA ASN A 234 -7.27 -31.58 19.90
C ASN A 234 -7.01 -33.10 19.98
N GLY A 235 -7.60 -33.80 20.96
CA GLY A 235 -7.82 -35.26 20.87
C GLY A 235 -6.58 -36.16 20.94
N HIS A 236 -5.37 -35.62 20.96
CA HIS A 236 -4.15 -36.38 21.16
C HIS A 236 -3.82 -36.47 22.65
N ILE A 237 -4.25 -37.56 23.27
CA ILE A 237 -3.83 -37.95 24.62
C ILE A 237 -2.48 -38.64 24.48
N TYR A 238 -1.38 -37.94 24.79
CA TYR A 238 -0.09 -38.60 24.93
C TYR A 238 -0.12 -39.47 26.19
N LYS A 239 -0.02 -40.79 26.03
CA LYS A 239 0.08 -41.72 27.16
C LYS A 239 1.56 -41.95 27.46
N MET A 240 2.03 -41.44 28.60
CA MET A 240 3.39 -41.66 29.05
C MET A 240 3.61 -43.16 29.34
N PRO A 241 4.74 -43.77 28.90
CA PRO A 241 5.08 -45.15 29.27
C PRO A 241 5.17 -45.30 30.79
N GLU A 242 4.70 -46.43 31.31
CA GLU A 242 4.70 -46.71 32.75
C GLU A 242 6.14 -46.83 33.27
N ILE A 243 6.41 -46.22 34.43
CA ILE A 243 7.74 -46.27 35.06
C ILE A 243 7.96 -47.70 35.56
N PRO A 244 9.03 -48.39 35.11
CA PRO A 244 9.28 -49.74 35.57
C PRO A 244 9.59 -49.75 37.07
N GLU A 245 8.86 -50.58 37.82
CA GLU A 245 9.05 -50.74 39.28
C GLU A 245 10.32 -51.54 39.63
N SER A 246 10.94 -52.20 38.64
CA SER A 246 12.19 -52.93 38.81
C SER A 246 13.02 -52.93 37.51
N PHE A 247 14.34 -53.08 37.66
CA PHE A 247 15.30 -53.13 36.54
C PHE A 247 15.93 -54.52 36.47
N PRO A 248 15.23 -55.53 35.91
CA PRO A 248 15.72 -56.90 35.89
C PRO A 248 17.08 -57.06 35.20
N GLY A 249 17.39 -56.21 34.21
CA GLY A 249 18.70 -56.20 33.54
C GLY A 249 19.88 -55.94 34.49
N LEU A 250 19.69 -55.21 35.59
CA LEU A 250 20.74 -55.00 36.61
C LEU A 250 21.05 -56.28 37.40
N SER A 251 20.10 -57.22 37.47
CA SER A 251 20.29 -58.51 38.16
C SER A 251 21.16 -59.48 37.36
N GLU A 252 21.32 -59.23 36.06
CA GLU A 252 22.12 -60.05 35.14
C GLU A 252 23.56 -59.51 34.97
N MET A 253 23.85 -58.31 35.46
CA MET A 253 25.19 -57.71 35.41
C MET A 253 26.10 -58.20 36.54
N SER A 254 27.41 -58.30 36.25
CA SER A 254 28.41 -58.70 37.25
C SER A 254 28.72 -57.57 38.24
N VAL A 255 29.15 -57.92 39.46
CA VAL A 255 29.56 -56.97 40.52
C VAL A 255 30.56 -55.89 40.06
N PRO A 256 31.63 -56.19 39.28
CA PRO A 256 32.52 -55.14 38.78
C PRO A 256 31.84 -54.21 37.77
N GLN A 257 30.89 -54.70 36.95
CA GLN A 257 30.12 -53.85 36.03
C GLN A 257 29.15 -52.94 36.78
N LEU A 258 28.48 -53.46 37.82
CA LEU A 258 27.61 -52.67 38.68
C LEU A 258 28.40 -51.60 39.45
N LYS A 259 29.60 -51.93 39.92
CA LYS A 259 30.50 -50.95 40.55
C LYS A 259 30.94 -49.89 39.56
N ASP A 260 31.30 -50.28 38.34
CA ASP A 260 31.69 -49.34 37.29
C ASP A 260 30.54 -48.40 36.89
N MET A 261 29.31 -48.91 36.81
CA MET A 261 28.09 -48.12 36.56
C MET A 261 27.76 -47.18 37.73
N ASN A 262 28.01 -47.60 38.97
CA ASN A 262 27.80 -46.76 40.15
C ASN A 262 28.85 -45.64 40.26
N ASP A 263 30.08 -45.91 39.81
CA ASP A 263 31.20 -44.97 39.88
C ASP A 263 31.27 -44.04 38.65
N LYS A 264 30.55 -44.37 37.56
CA LYS A 264 30.52 -43.59 36.30
C LYS A 264 29.10 -43.32 35.82
N ASP A 265 28.66 -42.07 35.98
CA ASP A 265 27.34 -41.61 35.53
C ASP A 265 27.08 -41.83 34.04
N ASP A 266 28.09 -41.71 33.18
CA ASP A 266 27.92 -41.88 31.72
C ASP A 266 27.46 -43.31 31.35
N VAL A 267 28.03 -44.32 32.01
CA VAL A 267 27.68 -45.74 31.79
C VAL A 267 26.29 -46.03 32.34
N LEU A 268 25.94 -45.39 33.45
CA LEU A 268 24.60 -45.46 34.03
C LEU A 268 23.55 -44.81 33.10
N LEU A 269 23.84 -43.64 32.55
CA LEU A 269 22.98 -42.94 31.60
C LEU A 269 22.80 -43.74 30.30
N GLU A 270 23.85 -44.40 29.81
CA GLU A 270 23.78 -45.28 28.65
C GLU A 270 22.85 -46.48 28.89
N PHE A 271 22.90 -47.07 30.09
CA PHE A 271 21.95 -48.10 30.49
C PHE A 271 20.50 -47.57 30.54
N PHE A 272 20.27 -46.38 31.11
CA PHE A 272 18.94 -45.75 31.12
C PHE A 272 18.44 -45.45 29.70
N ALA A 273 19.29 -44.95 28.81
CA ALA A 273 18.99 -44.73 27.40
C ALA A 273 18.64 -46.04 26.66
N SER A 274 19.15 -47.17 27.13
CA SER A 274 18.83 -48.48 26.57
C SER A 274 17.45 -49.01 26.95
N LEU A 275 16.82 -48.45 27.99
CA LEU A 275 15.53 -48.91 28.51
C LEU A 275 14.41 -48.75 27.47
N PRO A 276 13.50 -49.74 27.36
CA PRO A 276 12.37 -49.68 26.42
C PRO A 276 11.51 -48.43 26.58
N GLN A 277 11.29 -47.99 27.82
CA GLN A 277 10.45 -46.84 28.13
C GLN A 277 11.06 -45.53 27.62
N LEU A 278 12.37 -45.33 27.81
CA LEU A 278 13.03 -44.10 27.36
C LEU A 278 13.22 -44.08 25.83
N LYS A 279 13.44 -45.25 25.22
CA LYS A 279 13.41 -45.40 23.76
C LYS A 279 12.03 -45.07 23.18
N GLN A 280 10.97 -45.54 23.82
CA GLN A 280 9.60 -45.24 23.42
C GLN A 280 9.31 -43.73 23.52
N VAL A 281 9.62 -43.09 24.65
CA VAL A 281 9.45 -41.62 24.79
C VAL A 281 10.27 -40.85 23.74
N SER A 282 11.48 -41.31 23.44
CA SER A 282 12.34 -40.68 22.42
C SER A 282 11.75 -40.82 21.01
N SER A 283 11.23 -42.00 20.67
CA SER A 283 10.52 -42.25 19.41
C SER A 283 9.25 -41.40 19.30
N ASP A 284 8.43 -41.38 20.35
CA ASP A 284 7.19 -40.60 20.38
C ASP A 284 7.47 -39.09 20.20
N LYS A 285 8.57 -38.60 20.79
CA LYS A 285 9.04 -37.22 20.62
C LYS A 285 9.41 -36.95 19.17
N GLU A 286 10.15 -37.85 18.52
CA GLU A 286 10.53 -37.70 17.11
C GLU A 286 9.31 -37.71 16.19
N ASP A 287 8.36 -38.62 16.43
CA ASP A 287 7.11 -38.69 15.67
C ASP A 287 6.26 -37.44 15.83
N LEU A 288 6.16 -36.91 17.06
CA LEU A 288 5.45 -35.66 17.31
C LEU A 288 6.12 -34.47 16.60
N VAL A 289 7.45 -34.38 16.67
CA VAL A 289 8.22 -33.33 15.96
C VAL A 289 7.99 -33.43 14.45
N ASN A 290 8.07 -34.63 13.89
CA ASN A 290 7.82 -34.87 12.47
C ASN A 290 6.39 -34.49 12.07
N SER A 291 5.40 -34.83 12.89
CA SER A 291 4.00 -34.46 12.70
C SER A 291 3.79 -32.94 12.71
N ILE A 292 4.37 -32.24 13.69
CA ILE A 292 4.30 -30.78 13.79
C ILE A 292 4.95 -30.12 12.55
N VAL A 293 6.12 -30.58 12.13
CA VAL A 293 6.83 -30.06 10.95
C VAL A 293 6.03 -30.31 9.67
N ALA A 294 5.46 -31.49 9.50
CA ALA A 294 4.61 -31.82 8.37
C ALA A 294 3.37 -30.93 8.32
N MET A 295 2.73 -30.71 9.47
CA MET A 295 1.55 -29.86 9.58
C MET A 295 1.86 -28.39 9.29
N ALA A 296 2.98 -27.86 9.80
CA ALA A 296 3.45 -26.51 9.50
C ALA A 296 3.77 -26.32 8.01
N SER A 297 4.41 -27.33 7.40
CA SER A 297 4.73 -27.32 5.96
C SER A 297 3.46 -27.34 5.10
N LYS A 298 2.49 -28.16 5.46
CA LYS A 298 1.17 -28.21 4.81
C LYS A 298 0.42 -26.90 4.98
N TRP A 299 0.41 -26.30 6.18
CA TRP A 299 -0.21 -25.00 6.42
C TRP A 299 0.42 -23.93 5.53
N LYS A 300 1.75 -23.84 5.47
CA LYS A 300 2.47 -22.92 4.59
C LYS A 300 2.08 -23.09 3.12
N GLN A 301 1.93 -24.33 2.65
CA GLN A 301 1.54 -24.60 1.27
C GLN A 301 0.08 -24.21 0.97
N LEU A 302 -0.87 -24.52 1.86
CA LEU A 302 -2.28 -24.21 1.64
C LEU A 302 -2.63 -22.74 1.91
N SER A 303 -2.03 -22.12 2.92
CA SER A 303 -2.41 -20.78 3.36
C SER A 303 -1.57 -19.68 2.70
N LEU A 304 -0.26 -19.89 2.56
CA LEU A 304 0.65 -18.80 2.21
C LEU A 304 0.94 -18.76 0.71
N PHE A 305 1.12 -19.91 0.06
CA PHE A 305 1.48 -19.96 -1.35
C PHE A 305 0.43 -19.35 -2.29
N PRO A 306 -0.88 -19.65 -2.18
CA PRO A 306 -1.90 -19.02 -3.02
C PRO A 306 -1.99 -17.51 -2.80
N VAL A 307 -1.81 -17.07 -1.55
CA VAL A 307 -1.84 -15.65 -1.18
C VAL A 307 -0.65 -14.90 -1.78
N CYS A 308 0.55 -15.48 -1.74
CA CYS A 308 1.72 -14.91 -2.41
C CYS A 308 1.49 -14.77 -3.92
N LEU A 309 0.97 -15.81 -4.59
CA LEU A 309 0.68 -15.74 -6.03
C LEU A 309 -0.35 -14.66 -6.38
N GLN A 310 -1.40 -14.52 -5.57
CA GLN A 310 -2.41 -13.48 -5.75
C GLN A 310 -1.82 -12.08 -5.55
N PHE A 311 -0.95 -11.92 -4.55
CA PHE A 311 -0.25 -10.66 -4.29
C PHE A 311 0.68 -10.27 -5.45
N ASP A 312 1.41 -11.23 -6.02
CA ASP A 312 2.28 -11.00 -7.17
C ASP A 312 1.47 -10.57 -8.41
N GLN A 313 0.34 -11.25 -8.68
CA GLN A 313 -0.57 -10.87 -9.77
C GLN A 313 -1.14 -9.47 -9.58
N LEU A 314 -1.61 -9.15 -8.36
CA LEU A 314 -2.14 -7.82 -8.05
C LEU A 314 -1.07 -6.73 -8.23
N THR A 315 0.16 -7.01 -7.82
CA THR A 315 1.29 -6.10 -7.98
C THR A 315 1.62 -5.87 -9.45
N GLN A 316 1.60 -6.94 -10.27
CA GLN A 316 1.80 -6.84 -11.71
C GLN A 316 0.70 -6.02 -12.39
N MET A 317 -0.57 -6.29 -12.09
CA MET A 317 -1.70 -5.55 -12.66
C MET A 317 -1.67 -4.07 -12.24
N LYS A 318 -1.31 -3.78 -10.99
CA LYS A 318 -1.14 -2.40 -10.49
C LYS A 318 -0.03 -1.67 -11.24
N SER A 319 1.13 -2.30 -11.43
CA SER A 319 2.26 -1.72 -12.18
C SER A 319 1.87 -1.43 -13.64
N ALA A 320 1.22 -2.39 -14.30
CA ALA A 320 0.73 -2.23 -15.67
C ALA A 320 -0.30 -1.09 -15.78
N PHE A 321 -1.21 -0.99 -14.80
CA PHE A 321 -2.20 0.09 -14.73
C PHE A 321 -1.51 1.45 -14.56
N GLN A 322 -0.59 1.58 -13.61
CA GLN A 322 0.14 2.83 -13.37
C GLN A 322 0.92 3.29 -14.61
N THR A 323 1.55 2.35 -15.32
CA THR A 323 2.26 2.64 -16.57
C THR A 323 1.31 3.16 -17.66
N LYS A 324 0.15 2.53 -17.83
CA LYS A 324 -0.87 2.97 -18.80
C LYS A 324 -1.44 4.34 -18.43
N MET A 325 -1.70 4.56 -17.14
CA MET A 325 -2.19 5.83 -16.61
C MET A 325 -1.16 6.96 -16.83
N GLN A 326 0.11 6.72 -16.52
CA GLN A 326 1.19 7.68 -16.75
C GLN A 326 1.32 8.04 -18.23
N ARG A 327 1.33 7.03 -19.11
CA ARG A 327 1.37 7.25 -20.56
C ARG A 327 0.17 8.04 -21.05
N GLN A 328 -1.02 7.75 -20.52
CA GLN A 328 -2.21 8.53 -20.88
C GLN A 328 -2.09 9.98 -20.41
N HIS A 329 -1.61 10.23 -19.19
CA HIS A 329 -1.40 11.57 -18.66
C HIS A 329 -0.40 12.37 -19.51
N GLU A 330 0.74 11.75 -19.87
CA GLU A 330 1.73 12.36 -20.76
C GLU A 330 1.16 12.68 -22.14
N LEU A 331 0.36 11.76 -22.70
CA LEU A 331 -0.32 11.99 -23.97
C LEU A 331 -1.39 13.09 -23.84
N SER A 332 -2.15 13.15 -22.75
CA SER A 332 -3.15 14.21 -22.56
C SER A 332 -2.51 15.58 -22.40
N GLU A 333 -1.40 15.67 -21.68
CA GLU A 333 -0.65 16.93 -21.50
C GLU A 333 -0.03 17.38 -22.82
N SER A 334 0.69 16.47 -23.50
CA SER A 334 1.34 16.79 -24.78
C SER A 334 0.34 17.05 -25.91
N CYS A 335 -0.81 16.39 -25.94
CA CYS A 335 -1.86 16.63 -26.92
C CYS A 335 -2.93 17.63 -26.46
N SER A 336 -2.74 18.28 -25.30
CA SER A 336 -3.66 19.32 -24.85
C SER A 336 -3.71 20.46 -25.87
N LEU A 337 -4.88 21.11 -26.00
CA LEU A 337 -5.06 22.20 -26.96
C LEU A 337 -4.07 23.34 -26.68
N SER A 338 -3.79 23.63 -25.41
CA SER A 338 -2.80 24.62 -24.98
C SER A 338 -1.38 24.22 -25.37
N ALA A 339 -0.99 22.96 -25.16
CA ALA A 339 0.35 22.49 -25.54
C ALA A 339 0.53 22.46 -27.06
N LEU A 340 -0.49 22.05 -27.81
CA LEU A 340 -0.47 22.08 -29.27
C LEU A 340 -0.36 23.52 -29.79
N GLN A 341 -1.11 24.45 -29.20
CA GLN A 341 -1.05 25.86 -29.55
C GLN A 341 0.34 26.44 -29.28
N ALA A 342 0.91 26.21 -28.09
CA ALA A 342 2.25 26.68 -27.75
C ALA A 342 3.31 26.14 -28.72
N ARG A 343 3.25 24.85 -29.07
CA ARG A 343 4.15 24.25 -30.08
C ARG A 343 3.98 24.87 -31.46
N LEU A 344 2.74 25.15 -31.85
CA LEU A 344 2.45 25.75 -33.15
C LEU A 344 2.98 27.19 -33.24
N LYS A 345 2.86 27.94 -32.14
CA LYS A 345 3.44 29.29 -31.99
C LYS A 345 4.95 29.29 -32.11
N VAL A 346 5.63 28.40 -31.38
CA VAL A 346 7.10 28.25 -31.47
C VAL A 346 7.51 27.85 -32.88
N ALA A 347 6.82 26.90 -33.50
CA ALA A 347 7.12 26.47 -34.87
C ALA A 347 6.82 27.55 -35.93
N ALA A 348 5.90 28.47 -35.67
CA ALA A 348 5.65 29.63 -36.53
C ALA A 348 6.80 30.64 -36.42
N HIS A 349 7.22 30.98 -35.20
CA HIS A 349 8.39 31.84 -34.97
C HIS A 349 9.66 31.25 -35.55
N GLN A 350 9.92 29.96 -35.37
CA GLN A 350 11.09 29.30 -35.95
C GLN A 350 11.10 29.40 -37.48
N ALA A 351 9.95 29.23 -38.14
CA ALA A 351 9.86 29.37 -39.60
C ALA A 351 10.04 30.83 -40.07
N GLU A 352 9.70 31.81 -39.22
CA GLU A 352 9.96 33.22 -39.47
C GLU A 352 11.46 33.53 -39.39
N GLU A 353 12.12 33.09 -38.32
CA GLU A 353 13.57 33.24 -38.13
C GLU A 353 14.36 32.54 -39.25
N GLU A 354 13.99 31.31 -39.62
CA GLU A 354 14.61 30.60 -40.76
C GLU A 354 14.43 31.35 -42.09
N SER A 355 13.30 32.07 -42.26
CA SER A 355 13.08 32.90 -43.45
C SER A 355 13.94 34.16 -43.45
N GLU A 356 14.20 34.74 -42.27
CA GLU A 356 15.12 35.86 -42.10
C GLU A 356 16.57 35.43 -42.36
N GLU A 357 17.00 34.29 -41.81
CA GLU A 357 18.33 33.71 -42.09
C GLU A 357 18.52 33.43 -43.58
N THR A 358 17.49 32.91 -44.26
CA THR A 358 17.53 32.70 -45.72
C THR A 358 17.71 34.02 -46.48
N ALA A 359 17.06 35.10 -46.02
CA ALA A 359 17.20 36.42 -46.61
C ALA A 359 18.59 37.02 -46.36
N GLU A 360 19.14 36.86 -45.16
CA GLU A 360 20.49 37.29 -44.82
C GLU A 360 21.55 36.55 -45.65
N SER A 361 21.44 35.23 -45.78
CA SER A 361 22.33 34.41 -46.61
C SER A 361 22.35 34.87 -48.07
N PHE A 362 21.19 35.25 -48.62
CA PHE A 362 21.10 35.82 -49.97
C PHE A 362 21.78 37.20 -50.06
N LEU A 363 21.57 38.10 -49.08
CA LEU A 363 22.22 39.41 -49.06
C LEU A 363 23.75 39.32 -48.92
N GLU A 364 24.24 38.28 -48.25
CA GLU A 364 25.67 37.97 -48.14
C GLU A 364 26.24 37.27 -49.40
N GLY A 365 25.39 36.94 -50.38
CA GLY A 365 25.78 36.28 -51.63
C GLY A 365 26.12 34.79 -51.48
N LYS A 366 25.69 34.14 -50.39
CA LYS A 366 25.94 32.72 -50.12
C LYS A 366 24.97 31.77 -50.85
N THR A 367 23.83 32.30 -51.30
CA THR A 367 22.77 31.59 -52.02
C THR A 367 22.40 32.36 -53.28
N ASP A 368 22.09 31.65 -54.37
CA ASP A 368 21.63 32.28 -55.61
C ASP A 368 20.14 32.66 -55.53
N ILE A 369 19.65 33.37 -56.57
CA ILE A 369 18.30 33.92 -56.58
C ILE A 369 17.20 32.86 -56.69
N ASP A 370 17.45 31.76 -57.40
CA ASP A 370 16.43 30.73 -57.62
C ASP A 370 16.27 29.87 -56.35
N ASP A 371 17.39 29.54 -55.71
CA ASP A 371 17.43 28.84 -54.42
C ASP A 371 16.84 29.70 -53.30
N PHE A 372 17.20 30.99 -53.26
CA PHE A 372 16.62 31.95 -52.31
C PHE A 372 15.10 32.03 -52.45
N LEU A 373 14.60 32.27 -53.67
CA LEU A 373 13.18 32.47 -53.89
C LEU A 373 12.39 31.22 -53.47
N THR A 374 12.88 30.04 -53.82
CA THR A 374 12.25 28.76 -53.47
C THR A 374 12.19 28.56 -51.95
N SER A 375 13.33 28.65 -51.26
CA SER A 375 13.41 28.45 -49.80
C SER A 375 12.63 29.52 -49.04
N PHE A 376 12.76 30.80 -49.42
CA PHE A 376 12.09 31.91 -48.76
C PHE A 376 10.57 31.82 -48.90
N MET A 377 10.07 31.54 -50.11
CA MET A 377 8.63 31.35 -50.33
C MET A 377 8.10 30.16 -49.53
N GLU A 378 8.84 29.05 -49.46
CA GLU A 378 8.47 27.88 -48.66
C GLU A 378 8.36 28.23 -47.16
N LYS A 379 9.40 28.83 -46.58
CA LYS A 379 9.45 29.19 -45.15
C LYS A 379 8.38 30.23 -44.77
N ARG A 380 8.19 31.27 -45.59
CA ARG A 380 7.15 32.29 -45.37
C ARG A 380 5.74 31.72 -45.49
N THR A 381 5.48 30.89 -46.49
CA THR A 381 4.19 30.20 -46.64
C THR A 381 3.92 29.30 -45.43
N LEU A 382 4.93 28.56 -44.96
CA LEU A 382 4.84 27.71 -43.79
C LEU A 382 4.56 28.51 -42.50
N CYS A 383 5.28 29.62 -42.28
CA CYS A 383 5.06 30.53 -41.15
C CYS A 383 3.61 31.05 -41.14
N HIS A 384 3.14 31.62 -42.25
CA HIS A 384 1.77 32.14 -42.35
C HIS A 384 0.71 31.04 -42.14
N SER A 385 0.93 29.84 -42.71
CA SER A 385 0.04 28.70 -42.52
C SER A 385 -0.03 28.26 -41.04
N ARG A 386 1.11 28.23 -40.34
CA ARG A 386 1.17 27.89 -38.91
C ARG A 386 0.48 28.96 -38.06
N ARG A 387 0.73 30.25 -38.32
CA ARG A 387 0.10 31.38 -37.61
C ARG A 387 -1.42 31.39 -37.79
N ALA A 388 -1.92 31.19 -39.02
CA ALA A 388 -3.35 31.09 -39.28
C ALA A 388 -4.00 29.89 -38.57
N LYS A 389 -3.32 28.73 -38.53
CA LYS A 389 -3.79 27.56 -37.79
C LYS A 389 -3.79 27.79 -36.27
N GLU A 390 -2.80 28.51 -35.75
CA GLU A 390 -2.71 28.89 -34.33
C GLU A 390 -3.87 29.81 -33.94
N GLU A 391 -4.13 30.85 -34.72
CA GLU A 391 -5.25 31.78 -34.48
C GLU A 391 -6.59 31.05 -34.53
N LYS A 392 -6.78 30.15 -35.51
CA LYS A 392 -7.99 29.34 -35.60
C LYS A 392 -8.15 28.40 -34.40
N LEU A 393 -7.05 27.81 -33.91
CA LEU A 393 -7.05 26.99 -32.71
C LEU A 393 -7.36 27.83 -31.45
N GLN A 394 -6.80 29.03 -31.33
CA GLN A 394 -7.09 29.96 -30.24
C GLN A 394 -8.57 30.36 -30.21
N GLN A 395 -9.18 30.62 -31.37
CA GLN A 395 -10.61 30.89 -31.49
C GLN A 395 -11.46 29.67 -31.07
N ALA A 396 -11.05 28.46 -31.46
CA ALA A 396 -11.72 27.23 -31.05
C ALA A 396 -11.66 27.02 -29.53
N ILE A 397 -10.52 27.28 -28.90
CA ILE A 397 -10.35 27.21 -27.44
C ILE A 397 -11.26 28.22 -26.74
N ASN A 398 -11.30 29.47 -27.22
CA ASN A 398 -12.11 30.53 -26.62
C ASN A 398 -13.63 30.30 -26.79
N SER A 399 -14.04 29.72 -27.91
CA SER A 399 -15.46 29.40 -28.18
C SER A 399 -15.95 28.16 -27.43
N HIS A 400 -15.11 27.14 -27.23
CA HIS A 400 -15.44 25.98 -26.38
C HIS A 400 -15.30 26.26 -24.88
N GLY A 401 -14.62 27.34 -24.48
CA GLY A 401 -14.50 27.76 -23.08
C GLY A 401 -15.72 28.52 -22.52
N GLN A 402 -16.67 28.93 -23.37
CA GLN A 402 -17.92 29.59 -22.96
C GLN A 402 -19.09 28.60 -22.94
N PHE A 403 -19.18 27.76 -21.90
CA PHE A 403 -20.49 27.26 -21.48
C PHE A 403 -21.00 28.18 -20.35
N PRO A 404 -22.22 28.74 -20.47
CA PRO A 404 -22.78 29.55 -19.39
C PRO A 404 -22.96 28.67 -18.16
N SER A 405 -22.52 29.18 -17.01
CA SER A 405 -22.87 28.64 -15.70
C SER A 405 -24.38 28.82 -15.54
N GLY A 406 -25.14 27.84 -16.02
CA GLY A 406 -26.60 27.83 -15.94
C GLY A 406 -27.06 27.50 -14.52
N HIS A 407 -27.91 28.39 -14.03
CA HIS A 407 -28.70 28.40 -12.79
C HIS A 407 -29.16 27.06 -12.22
#